data_AF-A0A4Q7UQA7-F1
#
_entry.id   AF-A0A4Q7UQA7-F1
#
_cell.length_a   1.000
_cell.length_b   1.000
_cell.length_c   1.000
_cell.angle_alpha   90.00
_cell.angle_beta   90.00
_cell.angle_gamma   90.00
#
_symmetry.space_group_name_H-M   'P 1'
#
loop_
_entity.id
_entity.type
_entity.pdbx_description
1 polymer ?
#
loop_
_entity_poly.entity_id
_entity_poly.type
_entity_poly.pdbx_seq_one_letter_code
_entity_poly.pdbx_strand_id
1 'polypeptide(L)'
;MVTGPVQQPSLVARSRVPHPTGPAADPPPVGLPGEPRPAGLAGDVHALGRAVAVTSTGPRWREDVLLRLGPVRQGFAEHVRATEGPTGLYRELLAQSPRLDHGVRLLTREHAVIVAAILAAQQIAERPGTHPDELRHRVGHLLRRLARHRRRGADLLWEAYQTDLGGET
;
A
#
# COMPACT_ATOMS: atom_id res chain seq x y z
N MET A 1 33.76 -49.14 -32.37
CA MET A 1 32.71 -49.08 -33.40
C MET A 1 31.87 -47.86 -33.13
N VAL A 2 31.64 -47.06 -34.17
CA VAL A 2 31.37 -45.62 -34.14
C VAL A 2 29.96 -45.28 -33.62
N THR A 3 29.88 -44.34 -32.68
CA THR A 3 28.65 -43.61 -32.34
C THR A 3 28.42 -42.53 -33.39
N GLY A 4 27.41 -42.71 -34.23
CA GLY A 4 26.98 -41.69 -35.20
C GLY A 4 26.26 -40.53 -34.50
N PRO A 5 26.41 -39.28 -34.97
CA PRO A 5 25.70 -38.14 -34.40
C PRO A 5 24.24 -38.10 -34.86
N VAL A 6 23.31 -37.92 -33.93
CA VAL A 6 21.91 -37.58 -34.24
C VAL A 6 21.83 -36.09 -34.53
N GLN A 7 21.47 -35.80 -35.78
CA GLN A 7 21.36 -34.48 -36.37
C GLN A 7 20.06 -33.81 -35.92
N GLN A 8 20.16 -32.60 -35.38
CA GLN A 8 19.00 -31.76 -35.04
C GLN A 8 18.37 -31.19 -36.32
N PRO A 9 17.03 -31.14 -36.45
CA PRO A 9 16.38 -30.42 -37.53
C PRO A 9 16.37 -28.91 -37.26
N SER A 10 17.00 -28.19 -38.18
CA SER A 10 17.10 -26.73 -38.23
C SER A 10 15.75 -26.02 -38.39
N LEU A 11 15.61 -24.95 -37.60
CA LEU A 11 14.88 -23.69 -37.81
C LEU A 11 13.96 -23.61 -39.04
N VAL A 12 12.65 -23.75 -38.80
CA VAL A 12 11.63 -23.19 -39.70
C VAL A 12 11.44 -21.73 -39.34
N ALA A 13 11.95 -20.86 -40.22
CA ALA A 13 11.65 -19.44 -40.26
C ALA A 13 10.13 -19.23 -40.34
N ARG A 14 9.55 -18.58 -39.33
CA ARG A 14 8.19 -18.07 -39.41
C ARG A 14 8.23 -16.56 -39.67
N SER A 15 7.65 -16.21 -40.81
CA SER A 15 7.54 -14.87 -41.36
C SER A 15 6.93 -13.88 -40.37
N ARG A 16 7.60 -12.73 -40.26
CA ARG A 16 7.24 -11.59 -39.43
C ARG A 16 6.14 -10.80 -40.16
N VAL A 17 4.94 -10.76 -39.58
CA VAL A 17 3.89 -9.81 -40.00
C VAL A 17 4.26 -8.43 -39.42
N PRO A 18 4.32 -7.35 -40.23
CA PRO A 18 4.55 -6.01 -39.71
C PRO A 18 3.21 -5.39 -39.29
N HIS A 19 3.11 -4.97 -38.04
CA HIS A 19 2.02 -4.10 -37.55
C HIS A 19 2.56 -2.96 -36.69
N PRO A 20 1.84 -1.83 -36.67
CA PRO A 20 2.41 -0.50 -36.77
C PRO A 20 3.05 0.03 -35.48
N THR A 21 4.11 0.80 -35.67
CA THR A 21 4.79 1.67 -34.71
C THR A 21 3.83 2.69 -34.10
N GLY A 22 3.23 2.34 -32.95
CA GLY A 22 2.87 3.32 -31.93
C GLY A 22 4.10 3.63 -31.07
N PRO A 23 4.25 4.84 -30.50
CA PRO A 23 5.38 5.16 -29.64
C PRO A 23 5.38 4.18 -28.46
N ALA A 24 6.52 3.51 -28.25
CA ALA A 24 6.79 2.79 -27.04
C ALA A 24 6.49 3.73 -25.86
N ALA A 25 5.54 3.35 -25.01
CA ALA A 25 5.39 4.00 -23.73
C ALA A 25 6.72 3.84 -22.99
N ASP A 26 7.38 4.95 -22.69
CA ASP A 26 8.60 4.93 -21.89
C ASP A 26 8.35 4.11 -20.61
N PRO A 27 9.27 3.22 -20.22
CA PRO A 27 9.20 2.63 -18.89
C PRO A 27 9.15 3.78 -17.87
N PRO A 28 8.36 3.67 -16.79
CA PRO A 28 8.31 4.71 -15.77
C PRO A 28 9.73 4.98 -15.27
N PRO A 29 10.12 6.25 -15.04
CA PRO A 29 11.48 6.60 -14.70
C PRO A 29 11.89 5.80 -13.46
N VAL A 30 12.86 4.90 -13.66
CA VAL A 30 13.62 4.33 -12.55
C VAL A 30 14.37 5.52 -11.96
N GLY A 31 13.85 6.03 -10.84
CA GLY A 31 14.41 7.21 -10.15
C GLY A 31 15.93 7.11 -10.03
N LEU A 32 16.59 8.25 -10.19
CA LEU A 32 18.05 8.32 -10.22
C LEU A 32 18.65 7.74 -8.92
N PRO A 33 19.83 7.10 -8.98
CA PRO A 33 20.52 6.64 -7.78
C PRO A 33 20.80 7.83 -6.84
N GLY A 34 20.09 7.88 -5.70
CA GLY A 34 20.26 8.94 -4.70
C GLY A 34 19.03 9.81 -4.46
N GLU A 35 17.97 9.71 -5.28
CA GLU A 35 16.69 10.30 -4.89
C GLU A 35 16.11 9.49 -3.72
N PRO A 36 15.72 10.15 -2.60
CA PRO A 36 15.09 9.46 -1.50
C PRO A 36 13.81 8.80 -2.02
N ARG A 37 13.83 7.48 -2.12
CA ARG A 37 12.63 6.70 -2.48
C ARG A 37 11.52 7.12 -1.52
N PRO A 38 10.31 7.45 -2.02
CA PRO A 38 9.18 7.73 -1.14
C PRO A 38 9.07 6.57 -0.16
N ALA A 39 9.03 6.87 1.13
CA ALA A 39 9.21 5.89 2.20
C ALA A 39 8.06 4.86 2.28
N GLY A 40 7.09 4.98 1.37
CA GLY A 40 5.82 4.28 1.37
C GLY A 40 4.97 4.67 2.57
N LEU A 41 3.72 4.20 2.58
CA LEU A 41 2.79 4.47 3.66
C LEU A 41 3.38 4.15 5.05
N ALA A 42 4.13 3.05 5.19
CA ALA A 42 4.76 2.69 6.45
C ALA A 42 5.76 3.76 6.92
N GLY A 43 6.63 4.24 6.03
CA GLY A 43 7.61 5.28 6.34
C GLY A 43 6.94 6.61 6.68
N ASP A 44 5.88 6.98 5.96
CA ASP A 44 5.11 8.19 6.24
C ASP A 44 4.43 8.13 7.62
N VAL A 45 3.86 6.98 7.98
CA VAL A 45 3.27 6.73 9.30
C VAL A 45 4.33 6.83 10.40
N HIS A 46 5.53 6.29 10.18
CA HIS A 46 6.65 6.45 11.11
C HIS A 46 7.09 7.91 11.25
N ALA A 47 7.16 8.66 10.14
CA ALA A 47 7.51 10.08 10.17
C ALA A 47 6.47 10.91 10.94
N LEU A 48 5.18 10.66 10.74
CA LEU A 48 4.09 11.28 11.50
C LEU A 48 4.19 10.95 13.00
N GLY A 49 4.46 9.68 13.34
CA GLY A 49 4.66 9.24 14.72
C GLY A 49 5.80 9.98 15.42
N ARG A 50 6.91 10.23 14.74
CA ARG A 50 8.02 11.03 15.29
C ARG A 50 7.65 12.49 15.46
N ALA A 51 7.01 13.10 14.47
CA ALA A 51 6.60 14.51 14.54
C ALA A 51 5.65 14.78 15.73
N VAL A 52 4.65 13.91 15.93
CA VAL A 52 3.70 14.07 17.03
C VAL A 52 4.29 13.75 18.41
N ALA A 53 5.41 13.03 18.49
CA ALA A 53 6.07 12.68 19.76
C ALA A 53 6.97 13.82 20.30
N VAL A 54 7.30 14.83 19.49
CA VAL A 54 8.11 15.99 19.92
C VAL A 54 7.45 16.70 21.10
N THR A 55 8.21 17.03 22.15
CA THR A 55 7.68 17.65 23.39
C THR A 55 7.42 19.14 23.25
N SER A 56 8.18 19.85 22.40
CA SER A 56 7.96 21.26 22.10
C SER A 56 6.75 21.45 21.17
N THR A 57 5.76 22.24 21.59
CA THR A 57 4.45 22.32 20.91
C THR A 57 4.07 23.73 20.44
N GLY A 58 5.03 24.44 19.83
CA GLY A 58 4.77 25.75 19.20
C GLY A 58 4.07 25.64 17.84
N PRO A 59 3.79 26.78 17.16
CA PRO A 59 3.17 26.79 15.82
C PRO A 59 3.89 25.91 14.79
N ARG A 60 5.23 25.94 14.79
CA ARG A 60 6.07 25.10 13.90
C ARG A 60 5.83 23.59 14.11
N TRP A 61 5.60 23.15 15.34
CA TRP A 61 5.31 21.73 15.61
C TRP A 61 4.00 21.28 14.95
N ARG A 62 2.97 22.15 14.96
CA ARG A 62 1.69 21.86 14.30
C ARG A 62 1.87 21.82 12.78
N GLU A 63 2.62 22.76 12.22
CA GLU A 63 2.96 22.78 10.79
C GLU A 63 3.70 21.49 10.38
N ASP A 64 4.65 21.03 11.20
CA ASP A 64 5.36 19.76 10.97
C ASP A 64 4.40 18.56 11.00
N VAL A 65 3.46 18.49 11.95
CA VAL A 65 2.46 17.42 12.00
C VAL A 65 1.55 17.45 10.77
N LEU A 66 1.10 18.63 10.33
CA LEU A 66 0.31 18.81 9.10
C LEU A 66 1.07 18.33 7.87
N LEU A 67 2.34 18.74 7.75
CA LEU A 67 3.21 18.35 6.65
C LEU A 67 3.34 16.82 6.55
N ARG A 68 3.35 16.10 7.67
CA ARG A 68 3.42 14.63 7.70
C ARG A 68 2.08 13.93 7.52
N LEU A 69 0.95 14.59 7.78
CA LEU A 69 -0.39 14.03 7.52
C LEU A 69 -0.69 13.91 6.02
N GLY A 70 -0.15 14.81 5.19
CA GLY A 70 -0.34 14.80 3.73
C GLY A 70 0.07 13.48 3.07
N PRO A 71 1.34 13.05 3.21
CA PRO A 71 1.82 11.78 2.67
C PRO A 71 1.06 10.56 3.22
N VAL A 72 0.71 10.54 4.51
CA VAL A 72 -0.10 9.46 5.10
C VAL A 72 -1.48 9.38 4.43
N ARG A 73 -2.14 10.53 4.20
CA ARG A 73 -3.43 10.57 3.50
C ARG A 73 -3.31 10.04 2.07
N GLN A 74 -2.31 10.48 1.33
CA GLN A 74 -2.09 10.04 -0.05
C GLN A 74 -1.79 8.54 -0.12
N GLY A 75 -0.80 8.07 0.65
CA GLY A 75 -0.42 6.67 0.67
C GLY A 75 -1.55 5.75 1.15
N PHE A 76 -2.40 6.21 2.06
CA PHE A 76 -3.57 5.44 2.48
C PHE A 76 -4.65 5.38 1.39
N ALA A 77 -4.88 6.46 0.65
CA ALA A 77 -5.80 6.44 -0.49
C ALA A 77 -5.30 5.52 -1.62
N GLU A 78 -3.98 5.48 -1.86
CA GLU A 78 -3.35 4.52 -2.77
C GLU A 78 -3.52 3.08 -2.28
N HIS A 79 -3.31 2.81 -0.99
CA HIS A 79 -3.57 1.50 -0.37
C HIS A 79 -5.03 1.04 -0.55
N VAL A 80 -6.00 1.92 -0.31
CA VAL A 80 -7.43 1.60 -0.53
C VAL A 80 -7.70 1.29 -2.00
N ARG A 81 -7.17 2.08 -2.94
CA ARG A 81 -7.33 1.80 -4.37
C ARG A 81 -6.68 0.46 -4.78
N ALA A 82 -5.50 0.15 -4.25
CA ALA A 82 -4.80 -1.09 -4.56
C ALA A 82 -5.51 -2.34 -4.01
N THR A 83 -6.23 -2.21 -2.89
CA THR A 83 -6.93 -3.32 -2.25
C THR A 83 -8.36 -3.48 -2.75
N GLU A 84 -9.11 -2.38 -2.90
CA GLU A 84 -10.55 -2.39 -3.20
C GLU A 84 -10.91 -1.96 -4.63
N GLY A 85 -9.94 -1.47 -5.41
CA GLY A 85 -10.19 -1.02 -6.77
C GLY A 85 -10.79 -2.12 -7.66
N PRO A 86 -11.24 -1.78 -8.89
CA PRO A 86 -11.80 -2.76 -9.83
C PRO A 86 -10.86 -3.95 -10.12
N THR A 87 -9.55 -3.70 -10.06
CA THR A 87 -8.47 -4.69 -10.18
C THR A 87 -7.73 -4.89 -8.86
N GLY A 88 -8.38 -4.60 -7.73
CA GLY A 88 -7.80 -4.60 -6.41
C GLY A 88 -7.63 -6.01 -5.84
N LEU A 89 -6.67 -6.13 -4.93
CA LEU A 89 -6.27 -7.39 -4.31
C LEU A 89 -7.44 -8.17 -3.69
N TYR A 90 -8.40 -7.49 -3.05
CA TYR A 90 -9.51 -8.18 -2.39
C TYR A 90 -10.42 -8.92 -3.37
N ARG A 91 -10.59 -8.41 -4.59
CA ARG A 91 -11.39 -9.10 -5.60
C ARG A 91 -10.74 -10.42 -6.02
N GLU A 92 -9.43 -10.39 -6.26
CA GLU A 92 -8.64 -11.58 -6.58
C GLU A 92 -8.64 -12.58 -5.41
N LEU A 93 -8.40 -12.08 -4.19
CA LEU A 93 -8.38 -12.88 -2.98
C LEU A 93 -9.70 -13.62 -2.76
N LEU A 94 -10.85 -12.98 -2.99
CA LEU A 94 -12.16 -13.60 -2.84
C LEU A 94 -12.50 -14.57 -3.97
N ALA A 95 -11.96 -14.37 -5.18
CA ALA A 95 -12.10 -15.34 -6.25
C ALA A 95 -11.37 -16.66 -5.93
N GLN A 96 -10.21 -16.57 -5.27
CA GLN A 96 -9.40 -17.74 -4.90
C GLN A 96 -9.80 -18.34 -3.55
N SER A 97 -10.27 -17.52 -2.61
CA SER A 97 -10.60 -17.93 -1.23
C SER A 97 -11.87 -17.25 -0.72
N PRO A 98 -13.07 -17.68 -1.18
CA PRO A 98 -14.35 -17.05 -0.80
C PRO A 98 -14.63 -17.00 0.71
N ARG A 99 -14.06 -17.93 1.49
CA ARG A 99 -14.17 -17.97 2.97
C ARG A 99 -13.65 -16.70 3.66
N LEU A 100 -12.76 -15.95 3.01
CA LEU A 100 -12.15 -14.72 3.54
C LEU A 100 -13.06 -13.49 3.44
N ASP A 101 -14.26 -13.63 2.85
CA ASP A 101 -15.25 -12.57 2.64
C ASP A 101 -15.56 -11.76 3.91
N HIS A 102 -15.72 -12.41 5.06
CA HIS A 102 -15.92 -11.70 6.33
C HIS A 102 -14.72 -10.82 6.70
N GLY A 103 -13.49 -11.34 6.55
CA GLY A 103 -12.26 -10.62 6.84
C GLY A 103 -12.06 -9.42 5.91
N VAL A 104 -12.30 -9.61 4.60
CA VAL A 104 -12.26 -8.52 3.60
C VAL A 104 -13.24 -7.42 3.96
N ARG A 105 -14.51 -7.76 4.24
CA ARG A 105 -15.51 -6.75 4.65
C ARG A 105 -15.10 -5.98 5.90
N LEU A 106 -14.47 -6.65 6.87
CA LEU A 106 -13.98 -6.00 8.07
C LEU A 106 -12.89 -4.96 7.72
N LEU A 107 -11.91 -5.34 6.92
CA LEU A 107 -10.83 -4.43 6.49
C LEU A 107 -11.36 -3.24 5.68
N THR A 108 -12.35 -3.46 4.81
CA THR A 108 -13.00 -2.37 4.07
C THR A 108 -13.72 -1.38 4.99
N ARG A 109 -14.43 -1.86 6.01
CA ARG A 109 -15.01 -0.95 7.02
C ARG A 109 -13.92 -0.20 7.80
N GLU A 110 -12.79 -0.84 8.08
CA GLU A 110 -11.67 -0.17 8.72
C GLU A 110 -11.05 0.92 7.85
N HIS A 111 -10.97 0.72 6.53
CA HIS A 111 -10.51 1.75 5.59
C HIS A 111 -11.33 3.04 5.73
N ALA A 112 -12.66 2.94 5.70
CA ALA A 112 -13.54 4.10 5.88
C ALA A 112 -13.30 4.81 7.22
N VAL A 113 -13.12 4.06 8.31
CA VAL A 113 -12.86 4.65 9.63
C VAL A 113 -11.47 5.30 9.69
N ILE A 114 -10.46 4.73 9.04
CA ILE A 114 -9.12 5.33 8.98
C ILE A 114 -9.14 6.61 8.16
N VAL A 115 -9.84 6.64 7.02
CA VAL A 115 -10.04 7.87 6.24
C VAL A 115 -10.68 8.95 7.11
N ALA A 116 -11.74 8.62 7.86
CA ALA A 116 -12.37 9.56 8.78
C ALA A 116 -11.39 10.04 9.88
N ALA A 117 -10.56 9.16 10.42
CA ALA A 117 -9.57 9.52 11.43
C ALA A 117 -8.45 10.44 10.88
N ILE A 118 -8.03 10.24 9.62
CA ILE A 118 -7.09 11.13 8.92
C ILE A 118 -7.70 12.52 8.80
N LEU A 119 -8.93 12.61 8.28
CA LEU A 119 -9.64 13.88 8.11
C LEU A 119 -9.86 14.60 9.45
N ALA A 120 -10.20 13.86 10.50
CA ALA A 120 -10.37 14.42 11.84
C ALA A 120 -9.04 14.97 12.41
N ALA A 121 -7.92 14.27 12.20
CA ALA A 121 -6.61 14.74 12.62
C ALA A 121 -6.19 16.02 11.86
N GLN A 122 -6.45 16.07 10.55
CA GLN A 122 -6.18 17.26 9.73
C GLN A 122 -6.98 18.47 10.20
N GLN A 123 -8.29 18.33 10.40
CA GLN A 123 -9.16 19.42 10.89
C GLN A 123 -8.68 19.99 12.23
N ILE A 124 -8.28 19.12 13.17
CA ILE A 124 -7.76 19.53 14.47
C ILE A 124 -6.41 20.23 14.34
N ALA A 125 -5.56 19.76 13.42
CA ALA A 125 -4.27 20.36 13.16
C ALA A 125 -4.37 21.71 12.44
N GLU A 126 -5.38 21.93 11.59
CA GLU A 126 -5.64 23.20 10.89
C GLU A 126 -6.28 24.25 11.80
N ARG A 127 -7.01 23.82 12.84
CA ARG A 127 -7.73 24.71 13.74
C ARG A 127 -6.79 25.53 14.63
N PRO A 128 -6.77 26.87 14.52
CA PRO A 128 -5.99 27.73 15.41
C PRO A 128 -6.44 27.61 16.87
N GLY A 129 -5.50 27.72 17.82
CA GLY A 129 -5.82 27.71 19.25
C GLY A 129 -6.13 26.34 19.86
N THR A 130 -6.20 25.26 19.07
CA THR A 130 -6.37 23.89 19.59
C THR A 130 -5.25 23.53 20.57
N HIS A 131 -5.60 22.93 21.71
CA HIS A 131 -4.61 22.44 22.66
C HIS A 131 -3.74 21.33 22.03
N PRO A 132 -2.40 21.34 22.22
CA PRO A 132 -1.52 20.34 21.63
C PRO A 132 -1.91 18.89 21.95
N ASP A 133 -2.40 18.63 23.16
CA ASP A 133 -2.81 17.28 23.57
C ASP A 133 -4.01 16.74 22.78
N GLU A 134 -4.89 17.62 22.30
CA GLU A 134 -6.00 17.19 21.45
C GLU A 134 -5.47 16.68 20.11
N LEU A 135 -4.51 17.40 19.50
CA LEU A 135 -3.86 16.94 18.27
C LEU A 135 -3.09 15.65 18.49
N ARG A 136 -2.33 15.53 19.60
CA ARG A 136 -1.65 14.28 19.97
C ARG A 136 -2.63 13.13 20.13
N HIS A 137 -3.77 13.36 20.79
CA HIS A 137 -4.79 12.35 20.99
C HIS A 137 -5.35 11.83 19.66
N ARG A 138 -5.70 12.74 18.75
CA ARG A 138 -6.27 12.40 17.43
C ARG A 138 -5.28 11.66 16.54
N VAL A 139 -4.05 12.16 16.44
CA VAL A 139 -3.00 11.49 15.67
C VAL A 139 -2.62 10.15 16.32
N GLY A 140 -2.51 10.08 17.65
CA GLY A 140 -2.28 8.83 18.37
C GLY A 140 -3.38 7.80 18.14
N HIS A 141 -4.65 8.23 18.08
CA HIS A 141 -5.76 7.37 17.69
C HIS A 141 -5.59 6.83 16.27
N LEU A 142 -5.30 7.70 15.30
CA LEU A 142 -5.02 7.32 13.91
C LEU A 142 -3.89 6.28 13.81
N LEU A 143 -2.74 6.52 14.46
CA LEU A 143 -1.60 5.61 14.44
C LEU A 143 -1.97 4.21 14.98
N ARG A 144 -2.75 4.14 16.06
CA ARG A 144 -3.25 2.86 16.59
C ARG A 144 -4.19 2.15 15.61
N ARG A 145 -5.06 2.88 14.90
CA ARG A 145 -5.96 2.31 13.89
C ARG A 145 -5.16 1.71 12.73
N LEU A 146 -4.19 2.46 12.20
CA LEU A 146 -3.30 2.00 11.13
C LEU A 146 -2.51 0.74 11.52
N ALA A 147 -1.93 0.72 12.73
CA ALA A 147 -1.18 -0.44 13.21
C ALA A 147 -2.07 -1.69 13.34
N ARG A 148 -3.28 -1.55 13.89
CA ARG A 148 -4.24 -2.65 14.02
C ARG A 148 -4.71 -3.17 12.66
N HIS A 149 -5.00 -2.26 11.74
CA HIS A 149 -5.40 -2.59 10.38
C HIS A 149 -4.31 -3.36 9.65
N ARG A 150 -3.05 -2.89 9.69
CA ARG A 150 -1.91 -3.58 9.09
C ARG A 150 -1.76 -5.00 9.63
N ARG A 151 -1.87 -5.19 10.94
CA ARG A 151 -1.81 -6.51 11.56
C ARG A 151 -2.92 -7.42 11.03
N ARG A 152 -4.17 -6.97 11.03
CA ARG A 152 -5.31 -7.76 10.52
C ARG A 152 -5.20 -8.06 9.02
N GLY A 153 -4.64 -7.12 8.24
CA GLY A 153 -4.33 -7.35 6.83
C GLY A 153 -3.30 -8.45 6.64
N ALA A 154 -2.25 -8.49 7.46
CA ALA A 154 -1.27 -9.56 7.45
C ALA A 154 -1.88 -10.91 7.86
N ASP A 155 -2.72 -10.92 8.90
CA ASP A 155 -3.44 -12.12 9.35
C ASP A 155 -4.32 -12.68 8.21
N LEU A 156 -5.04 -11.82 7.47
CA LEU A 156 -5.87 -12.23 6.34
C LEU A 156 -5.05 -12.87 5.20
N LEU A 157 -3.90 -12.26 4.86
CA LEU A 157 -3.02 -12.82 3.82
C LEU A 157 -2.42 -14.16 4.24
N TRP A 158 -2.07 -14.30 5.52
CA TRP A 158 -1.60 -15.56 6.07
C TRP A 158 -2.66 -16.67 5.99
N GLU A 159 -3.92 -16.38 6.32
CA GLU A 159 -5.04 -17.31 6.18
C GLU A 159 -5.27 -17.77 4.73
N ALA A 160 -4.97 -16.91 3.76
CA ALA A 160 -5.03 -17.25 2.35
C ALA A 160 -3.96 -18.29 1.97
N TYR A 161 -2.69 -18.05 2.36
CA TYR A 161 -1.56 -18.93 2.04
C TYR A 161 -1.61 -20.28 2.77
N GLN A 162 -1.99 -20.31 4.06
CA GLN A 162 -1.98 -21.56 4.82
C GLN A 162 -2.92 -22.62 4.28
N THR A 163 -4.01 -22.22 3.61
CA THR A 163 -4.97 -23.18 3.07
C THR A 163 -4.52 -23.74 1.72
N ASP A 164 -3.76 -22.97 0.93
CA ASP A 164 -3.22 -23.42 -0.35
C ASP A 164 -2.22 -24.58 -0.16
N LEU A 165 -1.48 -24.57 0.96
CA LEU A 165 -0.54 -25.63 1.33
C LEU A 165 -1.20 -26.89 1.94
N GLY A 166 -2.49 -26.83 2.28
CA GLY A 166 -3.20 -27.90 2.99
C GLY A 166 -4.13 -28.76 2.13
N GLY A 167 -4.17 -28.54 0.82
CA GLY A 167 -5.12 -29.17 -0.11
C GLY A 167 -4.66 -30.48 -0.77
N GLU A 168 -3.47 -30.99 -0.46
CA GLU A 168 -2.96 -32.26 -0.97
C GLU A 168 -3.15 -33.39 0.06
N THR A 169 -4.35 -33.98 0.14
CA THR A 169 -4.57 -35.29 0.79
C THR A 169 -5.63 -36.11 0.08
#